data_AF-A0A4S2GLP0-F1
#
_entry.id   AF-A0A4S2GLP0-F1
#
_cell.length_a   1.000
_cell.length_b   1.000
_cell.length_c   1.000
_cell.angle_alpha   90.00
_cell.angle_beta   90.00
_cell.angle_gamma   90.00
#
_symmetry.space_group_name_H-M   'P 1'
#
loop_
_entity.id
_entity.type
_entity.pdbx_description
1 polymer ?
#
loop_
_entity_poly.entity_id
_entity_poly.type
_entity_poly.pdbx_seq_one_letter_code
_entity_poly.pdbx_strand_id
1 'polypeptide(L)'
;VTQKGKIQNKLFRFIRVRYIGASNNVLSLKQTWQEKGYPENLTSDAKPLEEVEMNGFTGYYVEDNGIGSLIISNGVYKLVLDGTFSKDNLINLVDRLELVDKPVN
;
A
#
# COMPACT_ATOMS: atom_id res chain seq x y z
N VAL A 1 3.13 37.85 21.28
CA VAL A 1 4.05 37.14 20.35
C VAL A 1 3.21 36.19 19.51
N THR A 2 3.03 36.49 18.23
CA THR A 2 2.20 35.70 17.31
C THR A 2 3.08 34.65 16.63
N GLN A 3 2.81 33.36 16.79
CA GLN A 3 3.36 32.34 15.90
C GLN A 3 2.28 31.88 14.91
N LYS A 4 2.39 32.38 13.68
CA LYS A 4 1.71 31.84 12.51
C LYS A 4 2.33 30.50 12.14
N GLY A 5 1.74 29.40 12.58
CA GLY A 5 1.99 28.09 12.00
C GLY A 5 1.21 27.95 10.69
N LYS A 6 1.80 28.39 9.56
CA LYS A 6 1.31 27.99 8.24
C LYS A 6 1.60 26.49 8.07
N ILE A 7 0.59 25.64 8.18
CA ILE A 7 0.71 24.26 7.71
C ILE A 7 0.69 24.33 6.19
N GLN A 8 1.82 23.94 5.58
CA GLN A 8 1.97 23.86 4.13
C GLN A 8 0.98 22.82 3.58
N ASN A 9 0.25 23.20 2.53
CA ASN A 9 -0.50 22.27 1.70
C ASN A 9 0.47 21.27 1.07
N LYS A 10 0.72 20.14 1.73
CA LYS A 10 1.36 18.98 1.11
C LYS A 10 0.28 18.24 0.35
N LEU A 11 0.38 18.29 -0.97
CA LEU A 11 -0.46 17.54 -1.90
C LEU A 11 -0.22 16.04 -1.66
N PHE A 12 -0.95 15.46 -0.72
CA PHE A 12 -1.03 14.01 -0.56
C PHE A 12 -1.71 13.44 -1.81
N ARG A 13 -0.92 13.09 -2.83
CA ARG A 13 -1.42 12.27 -3.93
C ARG A 13 -1.52 10.84 -3.42
N PHE A 14 -2.66 10.53 -2.84
CA PHE A 14 -3.06 9.15 -2.58
C PHE A 14 -4.03 8.72 -3.68
N ILE A 15 -3.75 7.58 -4.30
CA ILE A 15 -4.70 6.93 -5.20
C ILE A 15 -5.29 5.76 -4.42
N ARG A 16 -6.62 5.66 -4.41
CA ARG A 16 -7.33 4.51 -3.88
C ARG A 16 -8.24 3.97 -4.96
N VAL A 17 -8.04 2.71 -5.32
CA VAL A 17 -8.91 1.96 -6.22
C VAL A 17 -9.54 0.83 -5.41
N ARG A 18 -10.86 0.66 -5.54
CA ARG A 18 -11.56 -0.50 -4.99
C ARG A 18 -12.14 -1.30 -6.13
N TYR A 19 -11.87 -2.59 -6.13
CA TYR A 19 -12.49 -3.55 -7.02
C TYR A 19 -13.45 -4.42 -6.20
N ILE A 20 -14.67 -4.57 -6.69
CA ILE A 20 -15.69 -5.42 -6.08
C ILE A 20 -16.03 -6.50 -7.10
N GLY A 21 -15.68 -7.75 -6.77
CA GLY A 21 -15.98 -8.90 -7.61
C GLY A 21 -17.43 -9.38 -7.46
N ALA A 22 -17.88 -10.23 -8.38
CA ALA A 22 -19.25 -10.77 -8.41
C ALA A 22 -19.66 -11.54 -7.14
N SER A 23 -18.69 -12.04 -6.36
CA SER A 23 -18.90 -12.76 -5.10
C SER A 23 -18.79 -11.87 -3.86
N ASN A 24 -18.93 -10.55 -4.00
CA ASN A 24 -18.68 -9.54 -2.95
C ASN A 24 -17.24 -9.51 -2.40
N ASN A 25 -16.29 -10.16 -3.07
CA ASN A 25 -14.87 -10.04 -2.73
C ASN A 25 -14.41 -8.61 -3.02
N VAL A 26 -13.80 -7.96 -2.02
CA VAL A 26 -13.30 -6.58 -2.15
C VAL A 26 -11.79 -6.61 -2.18
N LEU A 27 -11.21 -5.98 -3.21
CA LEU A 27 -9.79 -5.64 -3.28
C LEU A 27 -9.66 -4.12 -3.16
N SER A 28 -8.83 -3.66 -2.24
CA SER A 28 -8.47 -2.25 -2.08
C SER A 28 -7.00 -2.10 -2.44
N LEU A 29 -6.71 -1.29 -3.45
CA LEU A 29 -5.36 -0.85 -3.81
C LEU A 29 -5.21 0.60 -3.35
N LYS A 30 -4.21 0.85 -2.50
CA LYS A 30 -3.83 2.19 -2.06
C LYS A 30 -2.39 2.44 -2.48
N GLN A 31 -2.16 3.53 -3.20
CA GLN A 31 -0.83 4.02 -3.54
C GLN A 31 -0.59 5.36 -2.87
N THR A 32 0.56 5.50 -2.23
CA THR A 32 1.01 6.76 -1.64
C THR A 32 2.45 7.07 -2.07
N TRP A 33 2.75 8.36 -2.23
CA TRP A 33 4.13 8.81 -2.32
C TRP A 33 4.74 8.86 -0.93
N GLN A 34 5.90 8.22 -0.77
CA GLN A 34 6.65 8.28 0.47
C GLN A 34 7.38 9.64 0.51
N GLU A 35 6.78 10.63 1.17
CA GLU A 35 7.59 11.77 1.60
C GLU A 35 8.56 11.28 2.68
N LYS A 36 9.85 11.60 2.52
CA LYS A 36 10.89 11.39 3.53
C LYS A 36 10.36 11.80 4.91
N GLY A 37 10.04 10.84 5.77
CA GLY A 37 9.86 11.15 7.19
C GLY A 37 8.86 10.34 8.02
N TYR A 38 8.00 9.49 7.45
CA TYR A 38 7.06 8.73 8.28
C TYR A 38 7.04 7.23 7.95
N PRO A 39 7.80 6.40 8.70
CA PRO A 39 7.45 5.00 8.82
C PRO A 39 6.09 4.93 9.53
N GLU A 40 5.05 4.52 8.81
CA GLU A 40 3.77 4.19 9.45
C GLU A 40 4.00 2.99 10.38
N ASN A 41 3.75 3.18 11.68
CA ASN A 41 3.71 2.10 12.67
C ASN A 41 2.57 1.16 12.32
N LEU A 42 2.90 0.08 11.63
CA LEU A 42 1.95 -0.93 11.19
C LEU A 42 2.04 -2.10 12.17
N THR A 43 1.25 -1.95 13.24
CA THR A 43 0.77 -2.97 14.20
C THR A 43 1.66 -3.29 15.41
N SER A 44 1.05 -3.35 16.60
CA SER A 44 1.69 -3.71 17.88
C SER A 44 1.67 -5.21 18.20
N ASP A 45 1.07 -6.05 17.37
CA ASP A 45 0.81 -7.47 17.70
C ASP A 45 0.89 -8.43 16.49
N ALA A 46 1.65 -8.10 15.45
CA ALA A 46 1.73 -8.94 14.25
C ALA A 46 2.55 -10.22 14.45
N LYS A 47 1.95 -11.36 14.06
CA LYS A 47 2.64 -12.58 13.64
C LYS A 47 3.76 -12.25 12.65
N PRO A 48 4.81 -13.09 12.54
CA PRO A 48 6.04 -12.75 11.81
C PRO A 48 5.73 -12.17 10.43
N LEU A 49 6.21 -10.94 10.22
CA LEU A 49 6.16 -10.23 8.96
C LEU A 49 6.87 -11.10 7.92
N GLU A 50 6.13 -11.67 6.97
CA GLU A 50 6.73 -12.47 5.91
C GLU A 50 7.26 -11.51 4.83
N GLU A 51 8.58 -11.37 4.74
CA GLU A 51 9.24 -10.51 3.75
C GLU A 51 8.91 -10.95 2.32
N VAL A 52 8.69 -9.97 1.44
CA VAL A 52 8.35 -10.16 0.03
C VAL A 52 9.19 -9.19 -0.82
N GLU A 53 9.84 -9.68 -1.87
CA GLU A 53 10.57 -8.88 -2.87
C GLU A 53 10.00 -9.12 -4.27
N MET A 54 9.52 -8.06 -4.93
CA MET A 54 8.80 -8.11 -6.21
C MET A 54 8.98 -6.81 -7.00
N ASN A 55 9.45 -6.87 -8.25
CA ASN A 55 9.55 -5.72 -9.15
C ASN A 55 10.25 -4.47 -8.54
N GLY A 56 11.29 -4.69 -7.74
CA GLY A 56 12.02 -3.62 -7.04
C GLY A 56 11.29 -3.03 -5.82
N PHE A 57 10.14 -3.60 -5.45
CA PHE A 57 9.48 -3.34 -4.18
C PHE A 57 9.86 -4.41 -3.16
N THR A 58 10.02 -4.00 -1.91
CA THR A 58 10.16 -4.87 -0.74
C THR A 58 9.06 -4.58 0.26
N GLY A 59 8.66 -5.59 1.03
CA GLY A 59 7.56 -5.40 1.96
C GLY A 59 7.22 -6.64 2.76
N TYR A 60 6.01 -6.67 3.29
CA TYR A 60 5.52 -7.77 4.10
C TYR A 60 4.04 -8.05 3.90
N TYR A 61 3.67 -9.29 4.15
CA TYR A 61 2.27 -9.72 4.26
C TYR A 61 1.85 -9.81 5.73
N VAL A 62 0.61 -9.41 6.00
CA VAL A 62 -0.07 -9.61 7.28
C VAL A 62 -1.50 -10.06 7.04
N GLU A 63 -2.02 -10.91 7.91
CA GLU A 63 -3.42 -11.33 7.88
C GLU A 63 -4.08 -11.05 9.22
N ASP A 64 -5.20 -10.36 9.19
CA ASP A 64 -6.04 -10.11 10.36
C ASP A 64 -7.50 -10.41 10.02
N ASN A 65 -8.16 -11.23 10.84
CA ASN A 65 -9.58 -11.58 10.71
C ASN A 65 -10.00 -12.05 9.29
N GLY A 66 -9.14 -12.81 8.59
CA GLY A 66 -9.39 -13.30 7.23
C GLY A 66 -9.22 -12.25 6.14
N ILE A 67 -8.67 -11.07 6.48
CA ILE A 67 -8.29 -10.02 5.54
C ILE A 67 -6.77 -10.04 5.40
N GLY A 68 -6.30 -10.44 4.22
CA GLY A 68 -4.91 -10.36 3.84
C GLY A 68 -4.55 -8.93 3.45
N SER A 69 -3.40 -8.44 3.92
CA SER A 69 -2.84 -7.15 3.56
C SER A 69 -1.39 -7.33 3.13
N LEU A 70 -1.09 -6.98 1.89
CA LEU A 70 0.26 -6.91 1.34
C LEU A 70 0.70 -5.45 1.28
N ILE A 71 1.79 -5.14 1.99
CA ILE A 71 2.33 -3.78 2.09
C ILE A 71 3.73 -3.80 1.53
N ILE A 72 3.97 -3.07 0.43
CA ILE A 72 5.24 -3.05 -0.29
C ILE A 72 5.70 -1.62 -0.60
N SER A 73 7.00 -1.41 -0.68
CA SER A 73 7.63 -0.11 -1.00
C SER A 73 8.90 -0.30 -1.82
N ASN A 74 9.16 0.62 -2.75
CA ASN A 74 10.44 0.71 -3.46
C ASN A 74 11.27 1.94 -3.02
N GLY A 75 10.93 2.52 -1.88
CA GLY A 75 11.56 3.74 -1.34
C GLY A 75 11.03 5.06 -1.92
N VAL A 76 10.20 5.01 -2.98
CA VAL A 76 9.51 6.18 -3.55
C VAL A 76 8.01 6.03 -3.41
N TYR A 77 7.49 4.88 -3.79
CA TYR A 77 6.08 4.54 -3.75
C TYR A 77 5.84 3.48 -2.69
N LYS A 78 4.76 3.66 -1.94
CA LYS A 78 4.19 2.61 -1.09
C LYS A 78 2.88 2.14 -1.70
N LEU A 79 2.72 0.83 -1.76
CA LEU A 79 1.48 0.16 -2.17
C LEU A 79 0.94 -0.67 -1.00
N VAL A 80 -0.37 -0.57 -0.80
CA VAL A 80 -1.11 -1.43 0.13
C VAL A 80 -2.22 -2.10 -0.66
N LEU A 81 -2.19 -3.43 -0.68
CA LEU A 81 -3.24 -4.27 -1.25
C LEU A 81 -3.91 -5.01 -0.11
N ASP A 82 -5.19 -4.71 0.14
CA ASP A 82 -5.96 -5.32 1.21
C ASP A 82 -7.27 -5.94 0.69
N GLY A 83 -7.62 -7.12 1.18
CA GLY A 83 -8.85 -7.81 0.81
C GLY A 83 -8.94 -9.25 1.28
N THR A 84 -10.04 -9.92 0.93
CA THR A 84 -10.28 -11.34 1.22
C THR A 84 -9.56 -12.24 0.21
N PHE A 85 -8.24 -12.03 0.05
CA PHE A 85 -7.38 -12.77 -0.88
C PHE A 85 -6.21 -13.38 -0.11
N SER A 86 -5.80 -14.58 -0.53
CA SER A 86 -4.58 -15.21 -0.01
C SER A 86 -3.33 -14.40 -0.37
N LYS A 87 -2.27 -14.61 0.41
CA LYS A 87 -0.92 -14.07 0.15
C LYS A 87 -0.50 -14.25 -1.31
N ASP A 88 -0.55 -15.48 -1.83
CA ASP A 88 -0.12 -15.79 -3.20
C ASP A 88 -0.92 -15.03 -4.26
N ASN A 89 -2.22 -14.81 -4.03
CA ASN A 89 -3.05 -14.04 -4.95
C ASN A 89 -2.67 -12.56 -4.93
N LEU A 90 -2.42 -11.98 -3.75
CA LEU A 90 -1.96 -10.60 -3.64
C LEU A 90 -0.57 -10.40 -4.28
N ILE A 91 0.32 -11.37 -4.09
CA ILE A 91 1.63 -11.43 -4.73
C ILE A 91 1.51 -11.47 -6.25
N ASN A 92 0.72 -12.39 -6.79
CA ASN A 92 0.51 -12.51 -8.23
C ASN A 92 -0.12 -11.25 -8.84
N LEU A 93 -0.92 -10.50 -8.08
CA LEU A 93 -1.46 -9.22 -8.52
C LEU A 93 -0.38 -8.16 -8.61
N VAL A 94 0.49 -8.07 -7.60
CA VAL A 94 1.62 -7.12 -7.56
C VAL A 94 2.64 -7.41 -8.65
N ASP A 95 2.95 -8.68 -8.91
CA ASP A 95 3.91 -9.08 -9.94
C ASP A 95 3.49 -8.60 -11.34
N ARG A 96 2.18 -8.40 -11.54
CA ARG A 96 1.59 -7.88 -12.78
C ARG A 96 1.41 -6.36 -12.80
N LEU A 97 1.78 -5.66 -11.72
CA LEU A 97 1.75 -4.20 -11.69
C LEU A 97 3.00 -3.64 -12.39
N GLU A 98 2.78 -2.71 -13.29
CA GLU A 98 3.84 -1.97 -13.96
C GLU A 98 3.87 -0.52 -13.48
N LEU A 99 5.07 -0.01 -13.23
CA LEU A 99 5.27 1.42 -12.98
C LEU A 99 5.17 2.15 -14.32
N VAL A 100 4.20 3.05 -14.46
CA VAL A 100 4.06 3.87 -15.67
C VAL A 100 4.66 5.25 -15.41
N ASP A 101 5.77 5.56 -16.10
CA ASP A 101 6.49 6.85 -15.96
C ASP A 101 5.73 8.05 -16.52
N LYS A 102 4.63 7.82 -17.25
CA LYS A 102 3.80 8.88 -17.86
C LYS A 102 2.40 8.85 -17.26
N PRO A 103 1.76 10.02 -17.03
CA PRO A 103 0.36 10.04 -16.62
C PRO A 103 -0.48 9.31 -17.68
N VAL A 104 -1.40 8.46 -17.20
CA VAL A 104 -2.43 7.84 -18.05
C VAL A 104 -3.30 9.00 -18.57
N ASN A 105 -3.23 9.25 -19.87
CA ASN A 105 -4.06 10.25 -20.58
C ASN A 105 -5.51 9.79 -20.67
#